data_AF-A0AAP0LNW9-F1
#
_entry.id   AF-A0AAP0LNW9-F1
#
_cell.length_a   1.000
_cell.length_b   1.000
_cell.length_c   1.000
_cell.angle_alpha   90.00
_cell.angle_beta   90.00
_cell.angle_gamma   90.00
#
_symmetry.space_group_name_H-M   'P 1'
#
loop_
_entity.id
_entity.type
_entity.pdbx_description
1 polymer ?
#
loop_
_entity_poly.entity_id
_entity_poly.type
_entity_poly.pdbx_seq_one_letter_code
_entity_poly.pdbx_strand_id
1 'polypeptide(L)'
;MKKTAQKSSREGRIVNVSSEAHRFAYSEGIRFDKINDESAYNSFGAYGQSKLANILHAKELAKHLKEDGVNITANSLHPGSIVTNLFRYNGILRGFCNTVGKLVLKNIPQGAATTCYVALHPQVQGVSGEYFSDSNIYKPNSQGQNMELAKKLWDFSMNLFEAQIEGERERMWRLSSKGASGFSSSSTAEEVTQGIDGSGLTAIVTGASSGIGTETARVLASRGVHVVMAVRNMAACREVKKAIVKEIPNAKVQAMELDLSSLASVRKFASEFKSSGLPLNILM
;
A
#
# COMPACT_ATOMS: atom_id res chain seq x y z
N MET A 1 -7.37 -1.70 15.11
CA MET A 1 -7.61 -0.30 14.72
C MET A 1 -8.81 0.31 15.45
N LYS A 2 -10.10 0.01 15.17
CA LYS A 2 -11.27 0.65 15.87
C LYS A 2 -11.10 0.78 17.40
N LYS A 3 -10.87 -0.33 18.12
CA LYS A 3 -10.61 -0.34 19.58
C LYS A 3 -9.37 0.48 20.00
N THR A 4 -8.35 0.60 19.14
CA THR A 4 -7.14 1.41 19.38
C THR A 4 -7.46 2.91 19.31
N ALA A 5 -8.13 3.33 18.23
CA ALA A 5 -8.46 4.72 17.99
C ALA A 5 -9.38 5.27 19.09
N GLN A 6 -10.41 4.49 19.45
CA GLN A 6 -11.33 4.82 20.55
C GLN A 6 -10.62 4.94 21.91
N LYS A 7 -9.68 4.03 22.24
CA LYS A 7 -8.99 4.04 23.54
C LYS A 7 -7.87 5.07 23.68
N SER A 8 -7.31 5.55 22.57
CA SER A 8 -6.16 6.47 22.57
C SER A 8 -6.49 7.88 22.10
N SER A 9 -7.70 8.08 21.56
CA SER A 9 -8.12 9.28 20.82
C SER A 9 -7.23 9.65 19.62
N ARG A 10 -6.25 8.80 19.25
CA ARG A 10 -5.39 8.97 18.06
C ARG A 10 -6.07 8.35 16.85
N GLU A 11 -6.02 9.07 15.73
CA GLU A 11 -6.51 8.62 14.42
C GLU A 11 -5.80 7.33 13.96
N GLY A 12 -6.57 6.38 13.43
CA GLY A 12 -6.04 5.22 12.70
C GLY A 12 -5.89 5.52 11.20
N ARG A 13 -4.88 4.93 10.55
CA ARG A 13 -4.58 5.17 9.13
C ARG A 13 -4.44 3.86 8.36
N ILE A 14 -5.21 3.72 7.29
CA ILE A 14 -5.16 2.59 6.35
C ILE A 14 -4.69 3.09 4.98
N VAL A 15 -3.65 2.46 4.42
CA VAL A 15 -2.88 3.01 3.30
C VAL A 15 -2.75 1.98 2.17
N ASN A 16 -3.70 2.01 1.23
CA ASN A 16 -3.77 1.05 0.11
C ASN A 16 -2.79 1.42 -1.02
N VAL A 17 -1.70 0.65 -1.18
CA VAL A 17 -0.69 0.91 -2.23
C VAL A 17 -1.21 0.52 -3.62
N SER A 18 -1.79 1.52 -4.30
CA SER A 18 -2.20 1.56 -5.70
C SER A 18 -1.01 1.87 -6.65
N SER A 19 -1.29 2.25 -7.90
CA SER A 19 -0.34 2.60 -8.94
C SER A 19 -1.03 3.32 -10.10
N GLU A 20 -0.31 4.15 -10.87
CA GLU A 20 -0.77 4.71 -12.17
C GLU A 20 -1.18 3.63 -13.19
N ALA A 21 -0.78 2.37 -12.93
CA ALA A 21 -1.36 1.19 -13.55
C ALA A 21 -2.89 1.18 -13.63
N HIS A 22 -3.58 1.77 -12.63
CA HIS A 22 -5.04 1.78 -12.53
C HIS A 22 -5.73 2.37 -13.76
N ARG A 23 -5.08 3.30 -14.48
CA ARG A 23 -5.61 3.92 -15.71
C ARG A 23 -5.70 2.94 -16.88
N PHE A 24 -5.09 1.77 -16.75
CA PHE A 24 -5.02 0.68 -17.73
C PHE A 24 -5.52 -0.63 -17.13
N ALA A 25 -6.50 -0.52 -16.22
CA ALA A 25 -7.51 -1.54 -16.07
C ALA A 25 -8.21 -1.79 -17.43
N TYR A 26 -8.98 -2.88 -17.52
CA TYR A 26 -9.80 -3.15 -18.70
C TYR A 26 -10.84 -2.04 -18.95
N SER A 27 -11.45 -2.02 -20.12
CA SER A 27 -12.56 -1.11 -20.48
C SER A 27 -13.69 -1.13 -19.45
N GLU A 28 -13.99 -2.32 -18.92
CA GLU A 28 -15.00 -2.60 -17.89
C GLU A 28 -14.57 -2.15 -16.47
N GLY A 29 -13.30 -1.76 -16.28
CA GLY A 29 -12.71 -1.38 -15.01
C GLY A 29 -12.44 -2.59 -14.11
N ILE A 30 -13.51 -3.14 -13.53
CA ILE A 30 -13.49 -4.40 -12.78
C ILE A 30 -14.35 -5.43 -13.54
N ARG A 31 -13.71 -6.48 -14.07
CA ARG A 31 -14.37 -7.57 -14.81
C ARG A 31 -14.91 -8.61 -13.83
N PHE A 32 -15.91 -8.26 -13.02
CA PHE A 32 -16.46 -9.10 -11.94
C PHE A 32 -16.60 -10.59 -12.29
N ASP A 33 -17.32 -10.88 -13.37
CA ASP A 33 -17.69 -12.24 -13.80
C ASP A 33 -16.50 -13.01 -14.43
N LYS A 34 -15.37 -12.32 -14.63
CA LYS A 34 -14.13 -12.80 -15.27
C LYS A 34 -12.88 -12.29 -14.53
N ILE A 35 -13.00 -12.02 -13.23
CA ILE A 35 -11.94 -11.31 -12.47
C ILE A 35 -10.67 -12.17 -12.33
N ASN A 36 -10.87 -13.48 -12.51
CA ASN A 36 -9.94 -14.60 -12.38
C ASN A 36 -9.92 -15.49 -13.65
N ASP A 37 -10.30 -14.95 -14.80
CA ASP A 37 -10.38 -15.69 -16.07
C ASP A 37 -9.00 -15.80 -16.75
N GLU A 38 -8.30 -16.93 -16.53
CA GLU A 38 -6.98 -17.20 -17.14
C GLU A 38 -6.98 -17.10 -18.67
N SER A 39 -8.09 -17.44 -19.34
CA SER A 39 -8.20 -17.35 -20.80
C SER A 39 -8.23 -15.90 -21.32
N ALA A 40 -8.58 -14.96 -20.43
CA ALA A 40 -8.58 -13.51 -20.69
C ALA A 40 -7.47 -12.77 -19.89
N TYR A 41 -6.44 -13.49 -19.45
CA TYR A 41 -5.23 -12.93 -18.83
C TYR A 41 -4.36 -12.18 -19.86
N ASN A 42 -3.69 -11.09 -19.44
CA ASN A 42 -2.79 -10.27 -20.27
C ASN A 42 -1.72 -9.64 -19.36
N SER A 43 -0.39 -9.74 -19.55
CA SER A 43 0.54 -9.79 -18.39
C SER A 43 1.00 -8.54 -17.56
N PHE A 44 0.59 -7.26 -17.73
CA PHE A 44 1.02 -6.18 -16.76
C PHE A 44 0.20 -5.62 -15.47
N GLY A 45 -1.16 -5.62 -15.19
CA GLY A 45 -2.29 -4.56 -15.22
C GLY A 45 -3.88 -4.65 -15.35
N ALA A 46 -4.63 -5.75 -15.30
CA ALA A 46 -5.51 -5.98 -14.17
C ALA A 46 -4.75 -5.95 -12.81
N TYR A 47 -3.43 -5.75 -12.82
CA TYR A 47 -2.72 -4.96 -11.82
C TYR A 47 -3.27 -3.52 -11.79
N GLY A 48 -3.63 -2.91 -12.91
CA GLY A 48 -4.51 -1.77 -13.02
C GLY A 48 -5.89 -2.05 -12.45
N GLN A 49 -6.57 -3.15 -12.78
CA GLN A 49 -7.81 -3.58 -12.10
C GLN A 49 -7.63 -3.75 -10.57
N SER A 50 -6.52 -4.29 -10.09
CA SER A 50 -6.27 -4.53 -8.65
C SER A 50 -5.74 -3.28 -7.95
N LYS A 51 -5.08 -2.37 -8.65
CA LYS A 51 -4.66 -1.05 -8.16
C LYS A 51 -5.80 -0.02 -8.26
N LEU A 52 -6.68 -0.15 -9.24
CA LEU A 52 -8.01 0.46 -9.31
C LEU A 52 -8.86 -0.06 -8.15
N ALA A 53 -8.87 -1.38 -7.91
CA ALA A 53 -9.53 -1.97 -6.74
C ALA A 53 -8.96 -1.43 -5.42
N ASN A 54 -7.64 -1.19 -5.33
CA ASN A 54 -7.05 -0.53 -4.16
C ASN A 54 -7.59 0.91 -3.94
N ILE A 55 -7.89 1.66 -5.01
CA ILE A 55 -8.50 3.00 -4.96
C ILE A 55 -9.98 2.92 -4.57
N LEU A 56 -10.74 2.09 -5.28
CA LEU A 56 -12.17 1.85 -5.08
C LEU A 56 -12.46 1.32 -3.66
N HIS A 57 -11.69 0.34 -3.19
CA HIS A 57 -11.77 -0.18 -1.83
C HIS A 57 -11.43 0.90 -0.79
N ALA A 58 -10.42 1.75 -1.02
CA ALA A 58 -10.12 2.84 -0.10
C ALA A 58 -11.28 3.86 -0.03
N LYS A 59 -11.96 4.12 -1.15
CA LYS A 59 -13.15 4.99 -1.20
C LYS A 59 -14.34 4.42 -0.43
N GLU A 60 -14.74 3.17 -0.68
CA GLU A 60 -15.89 2.59 0.02
C GLU A 60 -15.57 2.29 1.50
N LEU A 61 -14.34 1.89 1.82
CA LEU A 61 -13.88 1.76 3.21
C LEU A 61 -13.92 3.11 3.95
N ALA A 62 -13.47 4.20 3.31
CA ALA A 62 -13.51 5.54 3.91
C ALA A 62 -14.96 6.00 4.21
N LYS A 63 -15.90 5.67 3.32
CA LYS A 63 -17.33 5.88 3.53
C LYS A 63 -17.84 5.06 4.73
N HIS A 64 -17.57 3.76 4.79
CA HIS A 64 -17.99 2.92 5.92
C HIS A 64 -17.38 3.36 7.26
N LEU A 65 -16.10 3.76 7.29
CA LEU A 65 -15.47 4.29 8.51
C LEU A 65 -16.09 5.62 8.98
N LYS A 66 -16.61 6.43 8.05
CA LYS A 66 -17.38 7.66 8.35
C LYS A 66 -18.79 7.33 8.86
N GLU A 67 -19.46 6.35 8.26
CA GLU A 67 -20.77 5.84 8.70
C GLU A 67 -20.69 5.19 10.11
N ASP A 68 -19.61 4.47 10.38
CA ASP A 68 -19.23 3.91 11.70
C ASP A 68 -18.94 5.00 12.77
N GLY A 69 -18.73 6.25 12.38
CA GLY A 69 -18.34 7.34 13.28
C GLY A 69 -16.95 7.16 13.94
N VAL A 70 -16.06 6.35 13.36
CA VAL A 70 -14.76 6.04 13.98
C VAL A 70 -13.64 6.96 13.48
N ASN A 71 -12.73 7.34 14.38
CA ASN A 71 -11.54 8.13 14.06
C ASN A 71 -10.48 7.29 13.31
N ILE A 72 -10.78 6.91 12.07
CA ILE A 72 -9.90 6.16 11.16
C ILE A 72 -10.06 6.70 9.74
N THR A 73 -8.95 6.97 9.07
CA THR A 73 -8.92 7.31 7.64
C THR A 73 -8.43 6.14 6.78
N ALA A 74 -8.95 6.04 5.56
CA ALA A 74 -8.52 5.07 4.56
C ALA A 74 -8.24 5.78 3.24
N ASN A 75 -7.02 5.66 2.73
CA ASN A 75 -6.59 6.32 1.51
C ASN A 75 -5.82 5.36 0.61
N SER A 76 -5.68 5.71 -0.66
CA SER A 76 -4.92 4.95 -1.67
C SER A 76 -3.79 5.80 -2.25
N LEU A 77 -2.75 5.18 -2.82
CA LEU A 77 -1.64 5.95 -3.41
C LEU A 77 -0.86 5.22 -4.51
N HIS A 78 -0.22 5.96 -5.41
CA HIS A 78 0.87 5.46 -6.25
C HIS A 78 2.25 5.83 -5.64
N PRO A 79 3.17 4.86 -5.47
CA PRO A 79 4.52 5.14 -4.95
C PRO A 79 5.44 5.81 -5.99
N GLY A 80 5.10 5.76 -7.28
CA GLY A 80 5.98 6.14 -8.40
C GLY A 80 6.51 4.94 -9.18
N SER A 81 7.12 5.20 -10.33
CA SER A 81 7.84 4.18 -11.13
C SER A 81 9.23 3.95 -10.57
N ILE A 82 9.43 2.80 -9.91
CA ILE A 82 10.66 2.44 -9.22
C ILE A 82 11.37 1.32 -9.99
N VAL A 83 12.70 1.27 -9.92
CA VAL A 83 13.50 0.15 -10.43
C VAL A 83 13.16 -1.13 -9.64
N THR A 84 12.26 -1.93 -10.17
CA THR A 84 11.80 -3.19 -9.58
C THR A 84 12.19 -4.37 -10.48
N ASN A 85 12.45 -5.54 -9.88
CA ASN A 85 12.80 -6.77 -10.61
C ASN A 85 11.67 -7.30 -11.54
N LEU A 86 10.49 -6.66 -11.54
CA LEU A 86 9.28 -7.08 -12.26
C LEU A 86 9.46 -7.10 -13.79
N PHE A 87 10.44 -6.38 -14.34
CA PHE A 87 10.67 -6.25 -15.79
C PHE A 87 11.86 -7.05 -16.33
N ARG A 88 12.37 -8.06 -15.59
CA ARG A 88 13.60 -8.81 -15.95
C ARG A 88 13.62 -9.50 -17.32
N TYR A 89 12.46 -9.75 -17.95
CA TYR A 89 12.36 -10.62 -19.13
C TYR A 89 12.24 -9.91 -20.49
N ASN A 90 11.95 -8.60 -20.55
CA ASN A 90 11.74 -7.89 -21.83
C ASN A 90 13.02 -7.20 -22.34
N GLY A 91 13.82 -7.93 -23.12
CA GLY A 91 15.14 -7.49 -23.61
C GLY A 91 15.16 -6.17 -24.40
N ILE A 92 14.12 -5.86 -25.19
CA ILE A 92 14.04 -4.61 -25.97
C ILE A 92 13.91 -3.39 -25.03
N LEU A 93 13.08 -3.50 -23.98
CA LEU A 93 12.86 -2.42 -23.02
C LEU A 93 14.12 -2.15 -22.16
N ARG A 94 14.94 -3.19 -21.92
CA ARG A 94 16.24 -3.08 -21.23
C ARG A 94 17.19 -2.10 -21.93
N GLY A 95 17.14 -2.00 -23.26
CA GLY A 95 17.93 -1.01 -24.02
C GLY A 95 17.45 0.42 -23.75
N PHE A 96 16.16 0.68 -23.97
CA PHE A 96 15.58 2.03 -23.84
C PHE A 96 15.66 2.59 -22.41
N CYS A 97 15.43 1.75 -21.39
CA CYS A 97 15.51 2.17 -19.99
C CYS A 97 16.93 2.53 -19.52
N ASN A 98 17.98 2.05 -20.18
CA ASN A 98 19.35 2.22 -19.68
C ASN A 98 19.91 3.64 -19.93
N THR A 99 19.43 4.31 -20.99
CA THR A 99 19.87 5.66 -21.39
C THR A 99 18.97 6.76 -20.82
N VAL A 100 17.64 6.64 -20.98
CA VAL A 100 16.68 7.68 -20.56
C VAL A 100 16.06 7.38 -19.18
N GLY A 101 15.90 6.11 -18.83
CA GLY A 101 15.17 5.69 -17.62
C GLY A 101 15.78 6.18 -16.30
N LYS A 102 17.09 6.44 -16.25
CA LYS A 102 17.79 6.94 -15.04
C LYS A 102 17.28 8.30 -14.53
N LEU A 103 16.60 9.09 -15.37
CA LEU A 103 16.01 10.39 -14.99
C LEU A 103 14.52 10.32 -14.62
N VAL A 104 13.87 9.17 -14.81
CA VAL A 104 12.41 8.99 -14.63
C VAL A 104 12.07 7.87 -13.62
N LEU A 105 13.01 6.96 -13.37
CA LEU A 105 12.86 5.88 -12.39
C LEU A 105 13.26 6.37 -10.99
N LYS A 106 12.31 6.37 -10.06
CA LYS A 106 12.53 6.62 -8.64
C LYS A 106 13.49 5.59 -8.04
N ASN A 107 14.33 6.05 -7.11
CA ASN A 107 15.03 5.17 -6.18
C ASN A 107 14.06 4.62 -5.09
N ILE A 108 14.54 3.69 -4.26
CA ILE A 108 13.71 3.03 -3.24
C ILE A 108 13.19 4.03 -2.18
N PRO A 109 14.02 4.91 -1.57
CA PRO A 109 13.55 6.01 -0.70
C PRO A 109 12.47 6.90 -1.32
N GLN A 110 12.62 7.30 -2.59
CA GLN A 110 11.62 8.11 -3.32
C GLN A 110 10.32 7.33 -3.57
N GLY A 111 10.41 6.01 -3.71
CA GLY A 111 9.27 5.12 -3.83
C GLY A 111 8.45 4.97 -2.53
N ALA A 112 9.10 5.02 -1.37
CA ALA A 112 8.43 4.96 -0.08
C ALA A 112 7.85 6.33 0.37
N ALA A 113 8.17 7.43 -0.31
CA ALA A 113 7.84 8.78 0.15
C ALA A 113 6.33 9.02 0.33
N THR A 114 5.52 8.79 -0.71
CA THR A 114 4.06 8.98 -0.63
C THR A 114 3.43 8.01 0.38
N THR A 115 3.96 6.81 0.49
CA THR A 115 3.57 5.78 1.47
C THR A 115 3.74 6.27 2.90
N CYS A 116 4.92 6.81 3.24
CA CYS A 116 5.19 7.38 4.57
C CYS A 116 4.41 8.68 4.83
N TYR A 117 4.23 9.54 3.83
CA TYR A 117 3.47 10.79 3.97
C TYR A 117 2.01 10.53 4.37
N VAL A 118 1.32 9.63 3.65
CA VAL A 118 -0.08 9.27 3.95
C VAL A 118 -0.21 8.56 5.32
N ALA A 119 0.82 7.83 5.75
CA ALA A 119 0.84 7.09 7.01
C ALA A 119 1.15 7.92 8.26
N LEU A 120 1.86 9.05 8.14
CA LEU A 120 2.39 9.80 9.29
C LEU A 120 2.15 11.32 9.28
N HIS A 121 2.00 11.95 8.12
CA HIS A 121 2.13 13.41 8.04
C HIS A 121 0.87 14.14 8.57
N PRO A 122 0.98 15.13 9.48
CA PRO A 122 -0.20 15.75 10.12
C PRO A 122 -1.11 16.51 9.14
N GLN A 123 -0.60 16.99 8.00
CA GLN A 123 -1.41 17.64 6.96
C GLN A 123 -2.50 16.74 6.35
N VAL A 124 -2.38 15.42 6.47
CA VAL A 124 -3.39 14.46 5.98
C VAL A 124 -4.18 13.84 7.13
N GLN A 125 -4.37 14.57 8.24
CA GLN A 125 -5.36 14.27 9.28
C GLN A 125 -6.78 14.57 8.78
N GLY A 126 -7.73 13.70 9.07
CA GLY A 126 -9.13 13.78 8.59
C GLY A 126 -9.33 13.48 7.10
N VAL A 127 -8.28 13.53 6.27
CA VAL A 127 -8.34 13.21 4.85
C VAL A 127 -8.57 11.71 4.66
N SER A 128 -9.66 11.33 3.99
CA SER A 128 -10.09 9.94 3.83
C SER A 128 -10.81 9.77 2.48
N GLY A 129 -10.63 8.61 1.84
CA GLY A 129 -11.22 8.28 0.55
C GLY A 129 -10.44 8.81 -0.66
N GLU A 130 -9.23 9.33 -0.46
CA GLU A 130 -8.45 9.96 -1.54
C GLU A 130 -7.44 9.03 -2.22
N TYR A 131 -6.99 9.45 -3.41
CA TYR A 131 -5.87 8.86 -4.13
C TYR A 131 -4.69 9.84 -4.11
N PHE A 132 -3.52 9.38 -3.69
CA PHE A 132 -2.30 10.19 -3.64
C PHE A 132 -1.28 9.77 -4.69
N SER A 133 -0.55 10.73 -5.25
CA SER A 133 0.68 10.49 -6.01
C SER A 133 1.69 11.56 -5.64
N ASP A 134 2.96 11.21 -5.50
CA ASP A 134 4.04 12.15 -5.14
C ASP A 134 3.71 13.02 -3.91
N SER A 135 3.11 12.40 -2.88
CA SER A 135 2.68 13.04 -1.62
C SER A 135 1.65 14.16 -1.83
N ASN A 136 0.82 14.04 -2.86
CA ASN A 136 -0.25 14.97 -3.21
C ASN A 136 -1.56 14.24 -3.49
N ILE A 137 -2.70 14.83 -3.12
CA ILE A 137 -4.02 14.35 -3.59
C ILE A 137 -4.08 14.51 -5.11
N TYR A 138 -4.52 13.47 -5.80
CA TYR A 138 -4.51 13.38 -7.27
C TYR A 138 -5.80 12.73 -7.77
N LYS A 139 -6.24 13.10 -8.97
CA LYS A 139 -7.42 12.46 -9.58
C LYS A 139 -7.02 11.15 -10.29
N PRO A 140 -7.61 9.99 -9.93
CA PRO A 140 -7.47 8.76 -10.70
C PRO A 140 -8.29 8.86 -12.00
N ASN A 141 -8.31 7.81 -12.84
CA ASN A 141 -9.20 7.78 -14.01
C ASN A 141 -10.69 7.83 -13.61
N SER A 142 -11.59 7.97 -14.59
CA SER A 142 -13.03 8.02 -14.37
C SER A 142 -13.57 6.80 -13.61
N GLN A 143 -13.06 5.60 -13.93
CA GLN A 143 -13.38 4.37 -13.19
C GLN A 143 -12.99 4.49 -11.70
N GLY A 144 -11.80 5.00 -11.38
CA GLY A 144 -11.34 5.21 -10.00
C GLY A 144 -12.03 6.36 -9.24
N GLN A 145 -12.89 7.12 -9.92
CA GLN A 145 -13.77 8.13 -9.31
C GLN A 145 -15.23 7.64 -9.19
N ASN A 146 -15.57 6.48 -9.74
CA ASN A 146 -16.93 5.95 -9.79
C ASN A 146 -17.28 5.23 -8.47
N MET A 147 -18.27 5.74 -7.73
CA MET A 147 -18.64 5.21 -6.42
C MET A 147 -19.56 3.99 -6.51
N GLU A 148 -20.33 3.86 -7.59
CA GLU A 148 -21.18 2.71 -7.86
C GLU A 148 -20.33 1.45 -8.11
N LEU A 149 -19.22 1.61 -8.82
CA LEU A 149 -18.17 0.61 -9.04
C LEU A 149 -17.38 0.33 -7.75
N ALA A 150 -17.19 1.34 -6.90
CA ALA A 150 -16.57 1.15 -5.58
C ALA A 150 -17.44 0.29 -4.66
N LYS A 151 -18.75 0.59 -4.58
CA LYS A 151 -19.70 -0.25 -3.86
C LYS A 151 -19.82 -1.65 -4.49
N LYS A 152 -19.95 -1.78 -5.81
CA LYS A 152 -20.03 -3.10 -6.47
C LYS A 152 -18.77 -3.94 -6.21
N LEU A 153 -17.58 -3.32 -6.17
CA LEU A 153 -16.35 -3.99 -5.75
C LEU A 153 -16.37 -4.42 -4.28
N TRP A 154 -16.86 -3.55 -3.38
CA TRP A 154 -16.98 -3.88 -1.97
C TRP A 154 -17.93 -5.07 -1.74
N ASP A 155 -19.15 -4.99 -2.28
CA ASP A 155 -20.15 -6.06 -2.21
C ASP A 155 -19.58 -7.38 -2.75
N PHE A 156 -18.97 -7.36 -3.94
CA PHE A 156 -18.33 -8.52 -4.55
C PHE A 156 -17.16 -9.06 -3.72
N SER A 157 -16.37 -8.20 -3.08
CA SER A 157 -15.26 -8.62 -2.22
C SER A 157 -15.75 -9.25 -0.91
N MET A 158 -16.86 -8.76 -0.33
CA MET A 158 -17.50 -9.40 0.82
C MET A 158 -18.06 -10.77 0.44
N ASN A 159 -18.75 -10.87 -0.70
CA ASN A 159 -19.23 -12.15 -1.22
C ASN A 159 -18.07 -13.11 -1.54
N LEU A 160 -16.89 -12.62 -1.98
CA LEU A 160 -15.69 -13.44 -2.09
C LEU A 160 -15.13 -13.88 -0.73
N PHE A 161 -15.20 -13.08 0.34
CA PHE A 161 -14.83 -13.57 1.69
C PHE A 161 -15.71 -14.73 2.19
N GLU A 162 -16.90 -14.90 1.61
CA GLU A 162 -17.82 -16.02 1.85
C GLU A 162 -17.62 -17.16 0.84
N ALA A 163 -17.32 -16.86 -0.42
CA ALA A 163 -17.22 -17.80 -1.54
C ALA A 163 -15.79 -18.20 -1.97
N GLN A 164 -14.73 -17.74 -1.29
CA GLN A 164 -13.35 -17.94 -1.71
C GLN A 164 -12.46 -18.49 -0.58
N ILE A 165 -12.17 -19.79 -0.45
CA ILE A 165 -12.51 -20.96 -1.28
C ILE A 165 -11.77 -21.04 -2.65
N GLU A 166 -12.20 -20.44 -3.79
CA GLU A 166 -11.58 -20.68 -5.13
C GLU A 166 -11.11 -19.43 -6.02
N GLY A 167 -9.89 -19.43 -6.63
CA GLY A 167 -9.50 -18.76 -7.96
C GLY A 167 -8.73 -17.37 -8.10
N GLU A 168 -7.89 -17.13 -9.17
CA GLU A 168 -7.16 -15.85 -9.59
C GLU A 168 -6.91 -15.70 -11.15
N ARG A 169 -6.43 -14.66 -11.94
CA ARG A 169 -6.47 -13.13 -12.21
C ARG A 169 -6.03 -12.86 -13.74
N GLU A 170 -5.37 -11.86 -14.44
CA GLU A 170 -4.91 -10.41 -14.37
C GLU A 170 -4.15 -9.84 -15.72
N ARG A 171 -3.98 -8.51 -16.16
CA ARG A 171 -2.72 -7.59 -16.32
C ARG A 171 -2.62 -6.28 -17.54
N MET A 172 -1.60 -5.28 -17.91
CA MET A 172 -1.46 -3.62 -18.15
C MET A 172 -0.94 -2.78 -19.46
N TRP A 173 -0.47 -1.44 -19.61
CA TRP A 173 0.25 -0.26 -18.81
C TRP A 173 0.36 1.31 -19.26
N ARG A 174 0.69 2.34 -18.36
CA ARG A 174 1.37 3.76 -18.49
C ARG A 174 1.38 4.80 -17.23
N LEU A 175 1.84 6.13 -17.28
CA LEU A 175 2.37 7.09 -16.16
C LEU A 175 2.31 8.72 -16.27
N SER A 176 2.65 9.61 -15.24
CA SER A 176 2.89 11.16 -15.24
C SER A 176 3.68 11.89 -14.02
N SER A 177 3.51 13.22 -13.62
CA SER A 177 4.46 14.12 -12.82
C SER A 177 3.98 15.05 -11.59
N LYS A 178 4.83 16.00 -11.07
CA LYS A 178 4.87 16.74 -9.74
C LYS A 178 3.61 17.56 -9.28
N GLY A 179 3.49 17.86 -7.95
CA GLY A 179 2.32 18.53 -7.32
C GLY A 179 2.56 19.59 -6.20
N ALA A 180 1.51 19.88 -5.42
CA ALA A 180 1.32 21.09 -4.58
C ALA A 180 1.81 21.06 -3.11
N SER A 181 2.10 19.90 -2.51
CA SER A 181 2.53 19.76 -1.11
C SER A 181 4.00 20.15 -0.85
N GLY A 182 4.65 20.79 -1.82
CA GLY A 182 6.11 21.00 -1.88
C GLY A 182 6.89 19.72 -2.26
N PHE A 183 6.35 18.54 -1.94
CA PHE A 183 6.93 17.25 -2.27
C PHE A 183 6.58 16.76 -3.68
N SER A 184 7.33 15.76 -4.14
CA SER A 184 7.40 15.43 -5.55
C SER A 184 7.94 14.02 -5.84
N SER A 185 7.93 13.62 -7.11
CA SER A 185 8.53 12.36 -7.58
C SER A 185 10.00 12.17 -7.19
N SER A 186 10.74 13.27 -6.98
CA SER A 186 12.15 13.25 -6.57
C SER A 186 12.38 13.24 -5.06
N SER A 187 11.33 13.37 -4.24
CA SER A 187 11.43 13.49 -2.77
C SER A 187 11.49 12.12 -2.08
N THR A 188 12.26 11.98 -1.00
CA THR A 188 12.48 10.70 -0.29
C THR A 188 11.56 10.47 0.92
N ALA A 189 11.47 9.21 1.37
CA ALA A 189 10.76 8.82 2.60
C ALA A 189 11.33 9.44 3.88
N GLU A 190 12.63 9.75 3.92
CA GLU A 190 13.24 10.44 5.06
C GLU A 190 12.87 11.93 5.07
N GLU A 191 12.90 12.61 3.92
CA GLU A 191 12.47 14.01 3.77
C GLU A 191 11.01 14.21 4.21
N VAL A 192 10.06 13.43 3.65
CA VAL A 192 8.63 13.55 3.95
C VAL A 192 8.23 13.13 5.36
N THR A 193 9.18 12.63 6.16
CA THR A 193 8.99 12.30 7.58
C THR A 193 9.92 13.09 8.51
N GLN A 194 10.66 14.07 7.99
CA GLN A 194 11.63 14.83 8.78
C GLN A 194 10.93 15.57 9.93
N GLY A 195 11.41 15.36 11.16
CA GLY A 195 10.83 15.96 12.37
C GLY A 195 9.59 15.25 12.93
N ILE A 196 9.08 14.18 12.31
CA ILE A 196 7.94 13.42 12.86
C ILE A 196 8.40 12.46 13.95
N ASP A 197 7.81 12.56 15.15
CA ASP A 197 7.86 11.50 16.17
C ASP A 197 6.64 10.57 16.04
N GLY A 198 6.92 9.30 15.72
CA GLY A 198 5.95 8.21 15.66
C GLY A 198 5.89 7.38 16.95
N SER A 199 6.53 7.81 18.04
CA SER A 199 6.56 7.08 19.30
C SER A 199 5.17 6.74 19.83
N GLY A 200 5.04 5.50 20.33
CA GLY A 200 3.78 4.94 20.80
C GLY A 200 2.81 4.50 19.69
N LEU A 201 3.10 4.75 18.41
CA LEU A 201 2.36 4.15 17.30
C LEU A 201 2.86 2.73 17.02
N THR A 202 1.97 1.88 16.51
CA THR A 202 2.31 0.57 15.94
C THR A 202 1.75 0.46 14.52
N ALA A 203 2.60 0.02 13.59
CA ALA A 203 2.31 -0.16 12.18
C ALA A 203 2.43 -1.63 11.77
N ILE A 204 1.50 -2.12 10.96
CA ILE A 204 1.67 -3.34 10.17
C ILE A 204 2.07 -2.91 8.76
N VAL A 205 3.20 -3.42 8.27
CA VAL A 205 3.68 -3.19 6.90
C VAL A 205 3.76 -4.54 6.18
N THR A 206 2.85 -4.75 5.24
CA THR A 206 2.83 -5.94 4.40
C THR A 206 3.94 -5.90 3.34
N GLY A 207 4.50 -7.07 2.99
CA GLY A 207 5.54 -7.18 1.97
C GLY A 207 6.91 -6.58 2.36
N ALA A 208 7.13 -6.28 3.65
CA ALA A 208 8.32 -5.57 4.15
C ALA A 208 9.69 -6.26 3.93
N SER A 209 9.72 -7.47 3.38
CA SER A 209 10.94 -8.25 3.12
C SER A 209 11.77 -7.81 1.90
N SER A 210 11.32 -6.82 1.12
CA SER A 210 12.13 -6.25 0.03
C SER A 210 11.70 -4.84 -0.41
N GLY A 211 12.62 -4.08 -0.98
CA GLY A 211 12.33 -2.86 -1.75
C GLY A 211 11.58 -1.79 -0.93
N ILE A 212 10.46 -1.29 -1.50
CA ILE A 212 9.64 -0.23 -0.89
C ILE A 212 9.19 -0.61 0.53
N GLY A 213 8.78 -1.86 0.76
CA GLY A 213 8.30 -2.32 2.07
C GLY A 213 9.42 -2.36 3.11
N THR A 214 10.64 -2.72 2.70
CA THR A 214 11.84 -2.66 3.57
C THR A 214 12.16 -1.24 3.97
N GLU A 215 12.16 -0.31 3.01
CA GLU A 215 12.45 1.10 3.26
C GLU A 215 11.36 1.78 4.10
N THR A 216 10.10 1.46 3.84
CA THR A 216 8.96 1.90 4.65
C THR A 216 9.13 1.40 6.10
N ALA A 217 9.48 0.13 6.29
CA ALA A 217 9.75 -0.42 7.62
C ALA A 217 10.95 0.25 8.32
N ARG A 218 12.04 0.54 7.59
CA ARG A 218 13.22 1.24 8.11
C ARG A 218 12.89 2.66 8.56
N VAL A 219 12.20 3.44 7.71
CA VAL A 219 11.85 4.83 8.00
C VAL A 219 10.79 4.94 9.10
N LEU A 220 9.77 4.08 9.13
CA LEU A 220 8.82 4.06 10.25
C LEU A 220 9.55 3.74 11.58
N ALA A 221 10.49 2.80 11.57
CA ALA A 221 11.29 2.47 12.75
C ALA A 221 12.25 3.60 13.17
N SER A 222 12.82 4.36 12.22
CA SER A 222 13.67 5.54 12.53
C SER A 222 12.88 6.72 13.10
N ARG A 223 11.56 6.76 12.88
CA ARG A 223 10.62 7.65 13.58
C ARG A 223 10.01 7.04 14.86
N GLY A 224 10.57 5.95 15.40
CA GLY A 224 10.17 5.38 16.69
C GLY A 224 8.87 4.56 16.68
N VAL A 225 8.27 4.32 15.52
CA VAL A 225 7.07 3.46 15.37
C VAL A 225 7.44 2.00 15.65
N HIS A 226 6.58 1.26 16.35
CA HIS A 226 6.72 -0.20 16.43
C HIS A 226 6.26 -0.82 15.11
N VAL A 227 7.20 -1.37 14.32
CA VAL A 227 6.91 -1.95 13.00
C VAL A 227 6.74 -3.47 13.08
N VAL A 228 5.59 -3.95 12.64
CA VAL A 228 5.30 -5.35 12.37
C VAL A 228 5.47 -5.60 10.88
N MET A 229 6.60 -6.21 10.52
CA MET A 229 6.91 -6.64 9.15
C MET A 229 6.13 -7.91 8.84
N ALA A 230 5.05 -7.79 8.08
CA ALA A 230 4.14 -8.89 7.75
C ALA A 230 4.49 -9.48 6.37
N VAL A 231 4.99 -10.71 6.34
CA VAL A 231 5.76 -11.23 5.19
C VAL A 231 5.57 -12.72 4.94
N ARG A 232 5.79 -13.15 3.69
CA ARG A 232 5.79 -14.57 3.29
C ARG A 232 7.12 -15.24 3.58
N ASN A 233 8.22 -14.62 3.11
CA ASN A 233 9.56 -15.15 3.33
C ASN A 233 10.12 -14.65 4.67
N MET A 234 9.84 -15.40 5.73
CA MET A 234 10.33 -15.12 7.08
C MET A 234 11.86 -15.19 7.20
N ALA A 235 12.57 -15.94 6.35
CA ALA A 235 14.03 -15.97 6.36
C ALA A 235 14.61 -14.64 5.83
N ALA A 236 14.16 -14.18 4.65
CA ALA A 236 14.57 -12.89 4.09
C ALA A 236 14.22 -11.72 5.03
N CYS A 237 13.03 -11.75 5.65
CA CYS A 237 12.62 -10.71 6.58
C CYS A 237 13.42 -10.68 7.89
N ARG A 238 13.97 -11.81 8.36
CA ARG A 238 14.87 -11.83 9.52
C ARG A 238 16.17 -11.10 9.23
N GLU A 239 16.73 -11.23 8.03
CA GLU A 239 17.93 -10.49 7.63
C GLU A 239 17.65 -9.00 7.42
N VAL A 240 16.49 -8.64 6.87
CA VAL A 240 16.06 -7.22 6.80
C VAL A 240 15.86 -6.64 8.21
N LYS A 241 15.20 -7.36 9.13
CA LYS A 241 15.06 -6.92 10.54
C LYS A 241 16.43 -6.71 11.20
N LYS A 242 17.39 -7.64 11.01
CA LYS A 242 18.77 -7.49 11.52
C LYS A 242 19.43 -6.23 10.98
N ALA A 243 19.27 -5.93 9.68
CA ALA A 243 19.83 -4.72 9.08
C ALA A 243 19.22 -3.45 9.70
N ILE A 244 17.88 -3.36 9.80
CA ILE A 244 17.18 -2.20 10.39
C ILE A 244 17.60 -1.99 11.86
N VAL A 245 17.68 -3.05 12.67
CA VAL A 245 18.10 -2.97 14.08
C VAL A 245 19.59 -2.65 14.23
N LYS A 246 20.45 -3.06 13.29
CA LYS A 246 21.88 -2.67 13.27
C LYS A 246 22.06 -1.18 12.95
N GLU A 247 21.26 -0.64 12.04
CA GLU A 247 21.27 0.77 11.66
C GLU A 247 20.64 1.67 12.73
N ILE A 248 19.56 1.20 13.36
CA ILE A 248 18.75 1.93 14.33
C ILE A 248 18.64 1.07 15.60
N PRO A 249 19.60 1.16 16.56
CA PRO A 249 19.67 0.23 17.71
C PRO A 249 18.42 0.17 18.59
N ASN A 250 17.64 1.25 18.67
CA ASN A 250 16.41 1.35 19.45
C ASN A 250 15.14 0.94 18.66
N ALA A 251 15.29 0.42 17.43
CA ALA A 251 14.17 0.10 16.54
C ALA A 251 13.30 -1.05 17.06
N LYS A 252 12.03 -0.72 17.37
CA LYS A 252 11.00 -1.69 17.76
C LYS A 252 10.47 -2.37 16.50
N VAL A 253 11.12 -3.44 16.06
CA VAL A 253 10.74 -4.17 14.84
C VAL A 253 10.51 -5.65 15.16
N GLN A 254 9.37 -6.19 14.72
CA GLN A 254 9.10 -7.63 14.74
C GLN A 254 8.70 -8.13 13.35
N ALA A 255 8.99 -9.39 13.06
CA ALA A 255 8.61 -10.05 11.82
C ALA A 255 7.54 -11.10 12.13
N MET A 256 6.49 -11.14 11.30
CA MET A 256 5.36 -12.06 11.44
C MET A 256 4.99 -12.63 10.07
N GLU A 257 4.56 -13.88 10.07
CA GLU A 257 4.19 -14.58 8.83
C GLU A 257 2.82 -14.09 8.32
N LEU A 258 2.76 -13.66 7.07
CA LEU A 258 1.53 -13.30 6.38
C LEU A 258 1.65 -13.56 4.88
N ASP A 259 0.84 -14.48 4.36
CA ASP A 259 0.53 -14.60 2.95
C ASP A 259 -0.85 -14.01 2.63
N LEU A 260 -0.87 -12.95 1.83
CA LEU A 260 -2.08 -12.30 1.36
C LEU A 260 -2.84 -13.13 0.30
N SER A 261 -2.22 -14.13 -0.33
CA SER A 261 -2.93 -15.12 -1.17
C SER A 261 -3.57 -16.27 -0.38
N SER A 262 -3.49 -16.25 0.97
CA SER A 262 -4.08 -17.29 1.82
C SER A 262 -4.91 -16.68 2.94
N LEU A 263 -6.24 -16.78 2.85
CA LEU A 263 -7.13 -16.31 3.93
C LEU A 263 -6.89 -17.04 5.26
N ALA A 264 -6.39 -18.28 5.22
CA ALA A 264 -5.95 -18.99 6.43
C ALA A 264 -4.73 -18.31 7.08
N SER A 265 -3.74 -17.89 6.29
CA SER A 265 -2.60 -17.10 6.76
C SER A 265 -3.03 -15.73 7.29
N VAL A 266 -3.92 -15.01 6.58
CA VAL A 266 -4.49 -13.73 7.02
C VAL A 266 -5.21 -13.88 8.38
N ARG A 267 -6.04 -14.92 8.55
CA ARG A 267 -6.76 -15.19 9.81
C ARG A 267 -5.80 -15.58 10.94
N LYS A 268 -4.78 -16.40 10.67
CA LYS A 268 -3.69 -16.75 11.61
C LYS A 268 -2.95 -15.50 12.09
N PHE A 269 -2.39 -14.72 11.16
CA PHE A 269 -1.67 -13.47 11.42
C PHE A 269 -2.52 -12.49 12.25
N ALA A 270 -3.78 -12.29 11.87
CA ALA A 270 -4.69 -11.42 12.61
C ALA A 270 -4.98 -11.94 14.03
N SER A 271 -4.98 -13.26 14.24
CA SER A 271 -5.10 -13.86 15.57
C SER A 271 -3.86 -13.63 16.42
N GLU A 272 -2.68 -13.95 15.89
CA GLU A 272 -1.39 -13.73 16.55
C GLU A 272 -1.17 -12.26 16.90
N PHE A 273 -1.49 -11.34 15.99
CA PHE A 273 -1.36 -9.90 16.22
C PHE A 273 -2.29 -9.43 17.35
N LYS A 274 -3.57 -9.86 17.37
CA LYS A 274 -4.47 -9.57 18.51
C LYS A 274 -3.91 -10.09 19.83
N SER A 275 -3.36 -11.31 19.82
CA SER A 275 -2.79 -11.96 21.02
C SER A 275 -1.52 -11.28 21.53
N SER A 276 -0.78 -10.55 20.68
CA SER A 276 0.38 -9.75 21.10
C SER A 276 0.02 -8.57 22.03
N GLY A 277 -1.26 -8.20 22.13
CA GLY A 277 -1.73 -7.07 22.92
C GLY A 277 -1.38 -5.68 22.36
N LEU A 278 -0.64 -5.62 21.24
CA LEU A 278 -0.19 -4.36 20.65
C LEU A 278 -1.37 -3.51 20.13
N PRO A 279 -1.27 -2.17 20.23
CA PRO A 279 -2.17 -1.29 19.50
C PRO A 279 -1.97 -1.48 17.99
N LEU A 280 -2.97 -1.12 17.18
CA LEU A 280 -2.81 -0.98 15.74
C LEU A 280 -3.28 0.41 15.31
N ASN A 281 -2.34 1.23 14.85
CA ASN A 281 -2.54 2.60 14.41
C ASN A 281 -2.43 2.74 12.89
N ILE A 282 -1.45 2.06 12.27
CA ILE A 282 -1.17 2.15 10.83
C ILE A 282 -1.24 0.75 10.20
N LEU A 283 -1.88 0.61 9.04
CA LEU A 283 -1.95 -0.63 8.25
C LEU A 283 -1.66 -0.35 6.77
N MET A 284 -0.74 -1.12 6.18
CA MET A 284 -0.14 -0.88 4.86
C MET A 284 0.12 -2.18 4.09
#